data_AF-A0A972HP96-F1
#
_entry.id   AF-A0A972HP96-F1
#
_cell.length_a   1.000
_cell.length_b   1.000
_cell.length_c   1.000
_cell.angle_alpha   90.00
_cell.angle_beta   90.00
_cell.angle_gamma   90.00
#
_symmetry.space_group_name_H-M   'P 1'
#
loop_
_entity.id
_entity.type
_entity.pdbx_description
1 polymer ?
#
loop_
_entity_poly.entity_id
_entity_poly.type
_entity_poly.pdbx_seq_one_letter_code
_entity_poly.pdbx_strand_id
1 'polypeptide(L)'
;MAMFPASAPDQAGQVANPSALQLRSPAGSVIAIDIGGTKVECGVVAGDGQVIFRRRVLTGGGTEEDLFELVASTAERVRDEAANLAGATTPIMCGVGCGGPMDMRVETVSPLNIAQWNDFALRYRLEARLGLPTYVDNDAKALTLAEGWIGA
;
A
#
# COMPACT_ATOMS: atom_id res chain seq x y z
N MET A 1 65.81 -39.47 7.42
CA MET A 1 64.71 -39.73 8.39
C MET A 1 64.16 -38.36 8.76
N ALA A 2 63.02 -37.88 8.30
CA ALA A 2 61.89 -38.47 7.58
C ALA A 2 61.37 -37.49 6.51
N MET A 3 60.88 -38.05 5.39
CA MET A 3 59.94 -37.44 4.45
C MET A 3 58.62 -37.10 5.16
N PHE A 4 57.86 -36.10 4.69
CA PHE A 4 56.39 -36.02 4.56
C PHE A 4 56.01 -34.60 4.03
N PRO A 5 54.83 -34.38 3.42
CA PRO A 5 54.57 -34.58 1.98
C PRO A 5 54.11 -33.29 1.26
N ALA A 6 53.98 -33.39 -0.08
CA ALA A 6 53.40 -32.38 -0.95
C ALA A 6 51.95 -32.03 -0.55
N SER A 7 51.66 -30.73 -0.50
CA SER A 7 50.31 -30.18 -0.25
C SER A 7 49.57 -29.96 -1.57
N ALA A 8 48.27 -30.25 -1.56
CA ALA A 8 47.31 -30.28 -2.67
C ALA A 8 47.14 -28.94 -3.42
N PRO A 9 46.60 -28.93 -4.66
CA PRO A 9 46.42 -27.71 -5.42
C PRO A 9 45.30 -26.82 -4.87
N ASP A 10 45.56 -25.53 -5.07
CA ASP A 10 44.77 -24.34 -4.79
C ASP A 10 43.31 -24.48 -5.24
N GLN A 11 42.36 -24.53 -4.29
CA GLN A 11 40.95 -24.32 -4.61
C GLN A 11 40.72 -22.82 -4.68
N ALA A 12 40.65 -22.32 -5.92
CA ALA A 12 40.29 -20.96 -6.25
C ALA A 12 39.07 -20.51 -5.42
N GLY A 13 39.29 -19.45 -4.63
CA GLY A 13 38.27 -18.81 -3.82
C GLY A 13 37.06 -18.46 -4.66
N GLN A 14 35.91 -19.02 -4.29
CA GLN A 14 34.62 -18.60 -4.80
C GLN A 14 34.38 -17.19 -4.27
N VAL A 15 34.62 -16.19 -5.12
CA VAL A 15 34.33 -14.79 -4.83
C VAL A 15 32.83 -14.70 -4.58
N ALA A 16 32.46 -14.46 -3.31
CA ALA A 16 31.08 -14.23 -2.93
C ALA A 16 30.53 -13.05 -3.76
N ASN A 17 29.51 -13.34 -4.57
CA ASN A 17 28.76 -12.33 -5.30
C ASN A 17 28.20 -11.32 -4.28
N PRO A 18 28.47 -10.01 -4.36
CA PRO A 18 27.87 -9.05 -3.46
C PRO A 18 26.41 -8.89 -3.88
N SER A 19 25.57 -9.81 -3.40
CA SER A 19 24.13 -9.65 -3.41
C SER A 19 23.84 -8.28 -2.80
N ALA A 20 23.19 -7.42 -3.57
CA ALA A 20 22.71 -6.12 -3.12
C ALA A 20 22.16 -6.24 -1.69
N LEU A 21 22.45 -5.26 -0.83
CA LEU A 21 21.79 -5.13 0.46
C LEU A 21 20.27 -5.19 0.20
N GLN A 22 19.68 -6.37 0.37
CA GLN A 22 18.25 -6.47 0.61
C GLN A 22 18.08 -5.87 1.99
N LEU A 23 17.79 -4.56 2.02
CA LEU A 23 17.12 -3.96 3.14
C LEU A 23 15.97 -4.91 3.45
N ARG A 24 16.05 -5.63 4.57
CA ARG A 24 14.92 -6.38 5.09
C ARG A 24 13.82 -5.34 5.20
N SER A 25 12.81 -5.42 4.34
CA SER A 25 11.70 -4.48 4.33
C SER A 25 11.22 -4.35 5.77
N PRO A 26 11.02 -3.14 6.31
CA PRO A 26 10.50 -3.01 7.66
C PRO A 26 9.22 -3.83 7.72
N ALA A 27 9.12 -4.71 8.72
CA ALA A 27 8.09 -5.73 8.81
C ALA A 27 6.69 -5.07 8.83
N GLY A 28 6.05 -4.97 7.67
CA GLY A 28 4.73 -4.37 7.55
C GLY A 28 4.32 -4.17 6.09
N SER A 29 3.02 -4.22 5.87
CA SER A 29 2.36 -3.76 4.66
C SER A 29 1.39 -2.63 4.99
N VAL A 30 0.84 -2.00 3.97
CA VAL A 30 -0.16 -0.93 4.11
C VAL A 30 -1.36 -1.24 3.22
N ILE A 31 -2.55 -0.79 3.63
CA ILE A 31 -3.69 -0.72 2.72
C ILE A 31 -3.58 0.59 1.94
N ALA A 32 -3.47 0.52 0.62
CA ALA A 32 -3.53 1.66 -0.28
C ALA A 32 -4.92 1.73 -0.93
N ILE A 33 -5.52 2.93 -0.97
CA ILE A 33 -6.83 3.19 -1.57
C ILE A 33 -6.72 4.36 -2.54
N ASP A 34 -7.17 4.18 -3.78
CA ASP A 34 -7.38 5.22 -4.80
C ASP A 34 -8.89 5.39 -5.01
N ILE A 35 -9.41 6.58 -4.75
CA ILE A 35 -10.85 6.90 -4.84
C ILE A 35 -11.06 7.93 -5.95
N GLY A 36 -11.69 7.51 -7.05
CA GLY A 36 -12.11 8.38 -8.13
C GLY A 36 -13.62 8.33 -8.36
N GLY A 37 -14.14 9.29 -9.13
CA GLY A 37 -15.57 9.38 -9.46
C GLY A 37 -16.15 8.18 -10.22
N THR A 38 -15.31 7.37 -10.87
CA THR A 38 -15.74 6.21 -11.68
C THR A 38 -15.27 4.86 -11.15
N LYS A 39 -14.32 4.86 -10.21
CA LYS A 39 -13.70 3.63 -9.69
C LYS A 39 -13.10 3.84 -8.31
N VAL A 40 -13.02 2.74 -7.57
CA VAL A 40 -12.21 2.61 -6.36
C VAL A 40 -11.22 1.48 -6.59
N GLU A 41 -9.96 1.69 -6.27
CA GLU A 41 -8.92 0.66 -6.30
C GLU A 41 -8.29 0.55 -4.92
N CYS A 42 -8.35 -0.63 -4.31
CA CYS A 42 -7.71 -0.92 -3.03
C CYS A 42 -6.63 -1.99 -3.22
N GLY A 43 -5.57 -1.94 -2.42
CA GLY A 43 -4.56 -2.98 -2.42
C GLY A 43 -3.77 -3.05 -1.12
N VAL A 44 -3.09 -4.17 -0.92
CA VAL A 44 -2.10 -4.35 0.13
C VAL A 44 -0.73 -4.21 -0.51
N VAL A 45 0.07 -3.27 -0.01
CA VAL A 45 1.38 -2.90 -0.56
C VAL A 45 2.44 -3.13 0.51
N ALA A 46 3.51 -3.84 0.17
CA ALA A 46 4.64 -4.09 1.06
C ALA A 46 5.49 -2.83 1.26
N GLY A 47 6.32 -2.82 2.32
CA GLY A 47 7.20 -1.69 2.63
C GLY A 47 8.29 -1.39 1.59
N ASP A 48 8.48 -2.23 0.58
CA ASP A 48 9.34 -2.01 -0.58
C ASP A 48 8.56 -1.59 -1.84
N GLY A 49 7.27 -1.28 -1.70
CA GLY A 49 6.40 -0.89 -2.80
C GLY A 49 5.80 -2.04 -3.60
N GLN A 50 6.12 -3.31 -3.28
CA GLN A 50 5.51 -4.43 -3.98
C GLN A 50 4.01 -4.52 -3.69
N VAL A 51 3.17 -4.55 -4.74
CA VAL A 51 1.74 -4.83 -4.60
C VAL A 51 1.53 -6.32 -4.34
N ILE A 52 1.11 -6.67 -3.13
CA ILE A 52 0.83 -8.05 -2.70
C ILE A 52 -0.51 -8.52 -3.28
N PHE A 53 -1.53 -7.67 -3.16
CA PHE A 53 -2.87 -7.95 -3.64
C PHE A 53 -3.59 -6.65 -3.99
N ARG A 54 -4.49 -6.67 -4.96
CA ARG A 54 -5.32 -5.51 -5.29
C ARG A 54 -6.68 -5.90 -5.88
N ARG A 55 -7.63 -4.99 -5.73
CA ARG A 55 -8.97 -5.09 -6.28
C ARG A 55 -9.41 -3.72 -6.77
N ARG A 56 -9.98 -3.67 -7.97
CA ARG A 56 -10.71 -2.51 -8.50
C ARG A 56 -12.19 -2.82 -8.55
N VAL A 57 -13.01 -1.86 -8.12
CA VAL A 57 -14.46 -1.86 -8.28
C VAL A 57 -14.89 -0.57 -8.98
N LEU A 58 -15.97 -0.62 -9.77
CA LEU A 58 -16.56 0.58 -10.34
C LEU A 58 -17.36 1.30 -9.25
N THR A 59 -17.28 2.63 -9.21
CA THR A 59 -18.22 3.39 -8.39
C THR A 59 -19.60 3.27 -9.01
N GLY A 60 -20.58 2.92 -8.19
CA GLY A 60 -21.98 3.01 -8.56
C GLY A 60 -22.49 4.44 -8.40
N GLY A 61 -23.67 4.71 -8.96
CA GLY A 61 -24.52 5.77 -8.41
C GLY A 61 -25.00 5.38 -7.01
N GLY A 62 -25.50 6.35 -6.25
CA GLY A 62 -25.95 6.11 -4.87
C GLY A 62 -25.77 7.32 -3.99
N THR A 63 -25.96 7.12 -2.71
CA THR A 63 -25.76 8.10 -1.64
C THR A 63 -24.29 8.19 -1.22
N GLU A 64 -23.99 9.17 -0.36
CA GLU A 64 -22.70 9.30 0.35
C GLU A 64 -22.30 7.98 1.02
N GLU A 65 -23.26 7.35 1.67
CA GLU A 65 -23.06 6.14 2.47
C GLU A 65 -22.83 4.90 1.61
N ASP A 66 -23.53 4.79 0.48
CA ASP A 66 -23.33 3.68 -0.46
C ASP A 66 -21.88 3.67 -0.98
N LEU A 67 -21.34 4.85 -1.31
CA LEU A 67 -19.95 4.96 -1.75
C LEU A 67 -18.97 4.67 -0.62
N PHE A 68 -19.23 5.19 0.59
CA PHE A 68 -18.37 4.89 1.73
C PHE A 68 -18.32 3.40 2.05
N GLU A 69 -19.47 2.73 2.07
CA GLU A 69 -19.54 1.29 2.32
C GLU A 69 -18.85 0.49 1.21
N LEU A 70 -18.97 0.93 -0.05
CA LEU A 70 -18.22 0.32 -1.16
C LEU A 70 -16.71 0.42 -0.95
N VAL A 71 -16.20 1.60 -0.57
CA VAL A 71 -14.77 1.82 -0.30
C VAL A 71 -14.30 0.97 0.88
N ALA A 72 -15.00 1.06 2.01
CA ALA A 72 -14.62 0.38 3.24
C ALA A 72 -14.67 -1.15 3.09
N SER A 73 -15.77 -1.69 2.56
CA SER A 73 -15.89 -3.14 2.36
C SER A 73 -14.88 -3.66 1.34
N THR A 74 -14.51 -2.88 0.32
CA THR A 74 -13.44 -3.25 -0.62
C THR A 74 -12.08 -3.29 0.06
N ALA A 75 -11.78 -2.31 0.92
CA ALA A 75 -10.55 -2.26 1.73
C ALA A 75 -10.44 -3.45 2.71
N GLU A 76 -11.53 -3.80 3.38
CA GLU A 76 -11.57 -5.00 4.24
C GLU A 76 -11.35 -6.28 3.45
N ARG A 77 -12.02 -6.41 2.29
CA ARG A 77 -11.84 -7.59 1.44
C ARG A 77 -10.40 -7.76 0.97
N VAL A 78 -9.72 -6.69 0.53
CA VAL A 78 -8.31 -6.83 0.14
C VAL A 78 -7.40 -7.16 1.31
N ARG A 79 -7.67 -6.64 2.52
CA ARG A 79 -6.96 -7.04 3.74
C ARG A 79 -7.13 -8.53 4.01
N ASP A 80 -8.37 -9.01 4.01
CA ASP A 80 -8.69 -10.39 4.37
C ASP A 80 -8.19 -11.38 3.30
N GLU A 81 -8.30 -11.03 2.02
CA GLU A 81 -7.76 -11.85 0.91
C GLU A 81 -6.23 -11.89 0.93
N ALA A 82 -5.56 -10.76 1.18
CA ALA A 82 -4.10 -10.73 1.31
C ALA A 82 -3.60 -11.55 2.52
N ALA A 83 -4.34 -11.56 3.63
CA ALA A 83 -4.01 -12.34 4.81
C ALA A 83 -3.99 -13.87 4.57
N ASN A 84 -4.69 -14.33 3.53
CA ASN A 84 -4.74 -15.75 3.16
C ASN A 84 -3.61 -16.19 2.20
N LEU A 85 -2.73 -15.27 1.78
CA LEU A 85 -1.62 -15.58 0.89
C LEU A 85 -0.42 -16.15 1.67
N ALA A 86 0.39 -16.99 1.00
CA ALA A 86 1.63 -17.49 1.57
C ALA A 86 2.61 -16.34 1.82
N GLY A 87 3.13 -16.23 3.04
CA GLY A 87 4.01 -15.11 3.43
C GLY A 87 3.25 -13.80 3.69
N ALA A 88 1.94 -13.86 3.94
CA ALA A 88 1.12 -12.71 4.26
C ALA A 88 1.71 -11.87 5.40
N THR A 89 1.55 -10.56 5.27
CA THR A 89 1.86 -9.57 6.30
C THR A 89 0.56 -8.91 6.75
N THR A 90 0.50 -8.46 7.99
CA THR A 90 -0.63 -7.67 8.49
C THR A 90 -0.41 -6.20 8.12
N PRO A 91 -1.38 -5.55 7.45
CA PRO A 91 -1.28 -4.13 7.21
C PRO A 91 -1.25 -3.33 8.52
N ILE A 92 -0.32 -2.39 8.64
CA ILE A 92 -0.13 -1.59 9.88
C ILE A 92 -0.77 -0.20 9.80
N MET A 93 -1.17 0.23 8.59
CA MET A 93 -1.75 1.54 8.33
C MET A 93 -2.54 1.54 7.01
N CYS A 94 -3.33 2.59 6.80
CA CYS A 94 -4.05 2.86 5.56
C CYS A 94 -3.63 4.21 4.95
N GLY A 95 -3.30 4.23 3.67
CA GLY A 95 -3.07 5.43 2.88
C GLY A 95 -4.14 5.57 1.79
N VAL A 96 -4.65 6.78 1.61
CA VAL A 96 -5.77 7.07 0.70
C VAL A 96 -5.42 8.25 -0.20
N GLY A 97 -5.51 8.04 -1.51
CA GLY A 97 -5.56 9.09 -2.52
C GLY A 97 -7.02 9.40 -2.88
N CYS A 98 -7.42 10.66 -2.74
CA CYS A 98 -8.77 11.10 -3.11
C CYS A 98 -8.72 12.47 -3.80
N GLY A 99 -9.70 12.75 -4.66
CA GLY A 99 -9.88 14.09 -5.23
C GLY A 99 -10.16 15.14 -4.15
N GLY A 100 -9.72 16.38 -4.38
CA GLY A 100 -10.06 17.53 -3.53
C GLY A 100 -11.23 18.35 -4.07
N PRO A 101 -11.56 19.49 -3.42
CA PRO A 101 -10.83 20.13 -2.32
C PRO A 101 -10.84 19.36 -0.99
N MET A 102 -9.85 19.66 -0.15
CA MET A 102 -9.67 19.15 1.20
C MET A 102 -9.46 20.32 2.15
N ASP A 103 -9.87 20.18 3.41
CA ASP A 103 -9.55 21.16 4.43
C ASP A 103 -8.04 21.13 4.77
N MET A 104 -7.55 22.14 5.51
CA MET A 104 -6.12 22.30 5.83
C MET A 104 -5.52 21.11 6.58
N ARG A 105 -6.35 20.32 7.28
CA ARG A 105 -5.91 19.16 8.07
C ARG A 105 -6.25 17.82 7.40
N VAL A 106 -6.91 17.84 6.24
CA VAL A 106 -7.42 16.66 5.54
C VAL A 106 -8.30 15.79 6.46
N GLU A 107 -9.08 16.45 7.31
CA GLU A 107 -10.14 15.83 8.10
C GLU A 107 -11.36 15.52 7.23
N THR A 108 -11.63 16.37 6.23
CA THR A 108 -12.75 16.19 5.29
C THR A 108 -12.33 16.31 3.83
N VAL A 109 -13.12 15.71 2.95
CA VAL A 109 -12.95 15.76 1.50
C VAL A 109 -14.23 16.20 0.80
N SER A 110 -14.09 17.02 -0.24
CA SER A 110 -15.20 17.48 -1.11
C SER A 110 -14.87 17.30 -2.60
N PRO A 111 -14.49 16.09 -3.06
CA PRO A 111 -14.10 15.78 -4.43
C PRO A 111 -15.11 16.26 -5.49
N LEU A 112 -14.68 17.12 -6.42
CA LEU A 112 -15.54 17.63 -7.50
C LEU A 112 -16.09 16.53 -8.43
N ASN A 113 -15.40 15.40 -8.52
CA ASN A 113 -15.79 14.25 -9.33
C ASN A 113 -16.65 13.21 -8.56
N ILE A 114 -16.92 13.43 -7.27
CA ILE A 114 -17.75 12.58 -6.42
C ILE A 114 -18.75 13.50 -5.70
N ALA A 115 -19.83 13.83 -6.39
CA ALA A 115 -20.80 14.84 -5.93
C ALA A 115 -21.53 14.47 -4.63
N GLN A 116 -21.52 13.19 -4.25
CA GLN A 116 -22.11 12.71 -3.01
C GLN A 116 -21.32 13.10 -1.76
N TRP A 117 -20.03 13.45 -1.90
CA TRP A 117 -19.16 13.78 -0.77
C TRP A 117 -18.90 15.28 -0.73
N ASN A 118 -19.44 15.92 0.30
CA ASN A 118 -19.22 17.32 0.61
C ASN A 118 -18.93 17.47 2.10
N ASP A 119 -17.74 17.95 2.43
CA ASP A 119 -17.18 17.97 3.79
C ASP A 119 -17.22 16.58 4.44
N PHE A 120 -16.98 15.54 3.64
CA PHE A 120 -17.09 14.15 4.06
C PHE A 120 -15.89 13.75 4.92
N ALA A 121 -16.14 13.25 6.14
CA ALA A 121 -15.12 12.89 7.13
C ALA A 121 -14.38 11.57 6.82
N LEU A 122 -13.86 11.43 5.60
CA LEU A 122 -13.29 10.18 5.05
C LEU A 122 -12.25 9.54 5.96
N ARG A 123 -11.28 10.35 6.45
CA ARG A 123 -10.15 9.87 7.26
C ARG A 123 -10.63 9.18 8.53
N TYR A 124 -11.45 9.89 9.32
CA TYR A 124 -11.95 9.39 10.60
C TYR A 124 -12.82 8.15 10.41
N ARG A 125 -13.68 8.15 9.39
CA ARG A 125 -14.59 7.04 9.11
C ARG A 125 -13.83 5.78 8.70
N LEU A 126 -12.81 5.89 7.84
CA LEU A 126 -11.95 4.76 7.47
C LEU A 126 -11.10 4.28 8.65
N GLU A 127 -10.55 5.20 9.44
CA GLU A 127 -9.79 4.86 10.67
C GLU A 127 -10.65 4.06 11.64
N ALA A 128 -11.89 4.51 11.91
CA ALA A 128 -12.84 3.79 12.75
C ALA A 128 -13.25 2.43 12.17
N ARG A 129 -13.44 2.35 10.85
CA ARG A 129 -13.92 1.14 10.17
C ARG A 129 -12.85 0.06 10.03
N LEU A 130 -11.60 0.47 9.80
CA LEU A 130 -10.47 -0.45 9.60
C LEU A 130 -9.69 -0.73 10.89
N GLY A 131 -9.80 0.14 11.89
CA GLY A 131 -9.00 0.06 13.12
C GLY A 131 -7.51 0.34 12.87
N LEU A 132 -7.18 1.06 11.79
CA LEU A 132 -5.81 1.35 11.37
C LEU A 132 -5.59 2.87 11.30
N PRO A 133 -4.40 3.36 11.71
CA PRO A 133 -4.00 4.73 11.42
C PRO A 133 -4.18 5.03 9.93
N THR A 134 -4.98 6.06 9.62
CA THR A 134 -5.38 6.37 8.25
C THR A 134 -4.93 7.77 7.85
N TYR A 135 -4.25 7.84 6.71
CA TYR A 135 -3.76 9.08 6.11
C TYR A 135 -4.43 9.29 4.75
N VAL A 136 -4.93 10.50 4.53
CA VAL A 136 -5.59 10.89 3.29
C VAL A 136 -4.81 12.06 2.71
N ASP A 137 -4.59 12.05 1.40
CA ASP A 137 -4.11 13.22 0.66
C ASP A 137 -4.70 13.20 -0.76
N ASN A 138 -4.45 14.29 -1.49
CA ASN A 138 -4.85 14.41 -2.87
C ASN A 138 -4.23 13.31 -3.74
N ASP A 139 -5.04 12.70 -4.59
CA ASP A 139 -4.65 11.65 -5.55
C ASP A 139 -3.44 12.02 -6.42
N ALA A 140 -3.36 13.24 -6.96
CA ALA A 140 -2.22 13.68 -7.77
C ALA A 140 -0.93 13.83 -6.94
N LYS A 141 -1.04 14.28 -5.67
CA LYS A 141 0.11 14.31 -4.76
C LYS A 141 0.56 12.89 -4.39
N ALA A 142 -0.39 12.01 -4.06
CA ALA A 142 -0.10 10.62 -3.74
C ALA A 142 0.61 9.91 -4.91
N LEU A 143 0.15 10.14 -6.14
CA LEU A 143 0.82 9.66 -7.36
C LEU A 143 2.24 10.20 -7.47
N THR A 144 2.43 11.51 -7.30
CA THR A 144 3.76 12.14 -7.39
C THR A 144 4.73 11.59 -6.34
N LEU A 145 4.26 11.36 -5.11
CA LEU A 145 5.05 10.74 -4.04
C LEU A 145 5.41 9.29 -4.37
N ALA A 146 4.49 8.52 -4.94
CA ALA A 146 4.75 7.14 -5.34
C ALA A 146 5.80 7.06 -6.47
N GLU A 147 5.69 7.91 -7.48
CA GLU A 147 6.68 8.01 -8.56
C GLU A 147 8.06 8.37 -8.03
N GLY A 148 8.16 9.36 -7.12
CA GLY A 148 9.45 9.74 -6.53
C GLY A 148 10.05 8.72 -5.56
N TRP A 149 9.29 7.71 -5.12
CA TRP A 149 9.76 6.69 -4.19
C TRP A 149 10.16 5.38 -4.88
N ILE A 150 9.24 4.77 -5.62
CA ILE A 150 9.41 3.45 -6.27
C ILE A 150 9.61 3.59 -7.79
N GLY A 151 9.23 4.74 -8.35
CA GLY A 151 9.25 5.02 -9.78
C GLY A 151 10.53 5.72 -10.26
N ALA A 152 10.33 6.77 -11.06
CA ALA A 152 11.33 7.42 -11.91
C ALA A 152 12.56 8.01 -11.19
#